data_AF-A0A1S2K1Y9-F1
#
_entry.id   AF-A0A1S2K1Y9-F1
#
_cell.length_a   1.000
_cell.length_b   1.000
_cell.length_c   1.000
_cell.angle_alpha   90.00
_cell.angle_beta   90.00
_cell.angle_gamma   90.00
#
_symmetry.space_group_name_H-M   'P 1'
#
loop_
_entity.id
_entity.type
_entity.pdbx_description
1 polymer ?
#
loop_
_entity_poly.entity_id
_entity_poly.type
_entity_poly.pdbx_seq_one_letter_code
_entity_poly.pdbx_strand_id
1 'polypeptide(L)'
;MDWQDSVHAERKIEAERHREQSEAFALLLPHAALLIDRARTALRSQPPSRHLAGWSLLVDDLDAAAEKVRSSLSGPAGDAARHDDLVLRQCRETWAERAKFLCDLAVQDGPPPPGPELPADEEARWTAHAQDVRRRHMTYLYETRYDAAGRQLTVVGVPHLDRPADDCVLVVAGDVDSPTMRVLGRYDTYDQALTALPPPVQPGVLHPRGRFPHSAGAIPALADLIEDVAGATQSQAVAEALGHVAGGGTGPSHLSQLADLLTECADFALATETVAGQDLSVRLRGLIVQTDLLDRQLRQALDAFEDTIAVLPPHRTPQPRHIKPAPTVRTIPPPAPTQATPPRVPRRL
;
A
#
# COMPACT_ATOMS: atom_id res chain seq x y z
N MET A 1 21.12 9.63 -14.69
CA MET A 1 19.86 10.36 -14.94
C MET A 1 19.91 11.60 -14.06
N ASP A 2 19.79 12.79 -14.64
CA ASP A 2 20.19 14.04 -13.97
C ASP A 2 19.18 14.44 -12.87
N TRP A 3 19.66 14.84 -11.70
CA TRP A 3 18.83 15.22 -10.55
C TRP A 3 17.90 16.39 -10.88
N GLN A 4 18.35 17.28 -11.78
CA GLN A 4 17.55 18.36 -12.33
C GLN A 4 16.38 17.84 -13.17
N ASP A 5 16.56 16.77 -13.94
CA ASP A 5 15.49 16.17 -14.76
C ASP A 5 14.39 15.53 -13.88
N SER A 6 14.78 14.92 -12.75
CA SER A 6 13.81 14.33 -11.79
C SER A 6 12.99 15.41 -11.07
N VAL A 7 13.63 16.48 -10.59
CA VAL A 7 12.94 17.61 -9.95
C VAL A 7 12.06 18.35 -10.96
N HIS A 8 12.47 18.45 -12.22
CA HIS A 8 11.65 19.02 -13.29
C HIS A 8 10.46 18.13 -13.65
N ALA A 9 10.62 16.81 -13.65
CA ALA A 9 9.52 15.87 -13.87
C ALA A 9 8.49 15.90 -12.73
N GLU A 10 8.94 15.90 -11.46
CA GLU A 10 8.07 16.03 -10.29
C GLU A 10 7.28 17.34 -10.31
N ARG A 11 7.96 18.47 -10.55
CA ARG A 11 7.30 19.78 -10.66
C ARG A 11 6.30 19.84 -11.82
N LYS A 12 6.56 19.12 -12.91
CA LYS A 12 5.64 19.06 -14.05
C LYS A 12 4.40 18.23 -13.72
N ILE A 13 4.56 17.08 -13.05
CA ILE A 13 3.45 16.24 -12.58
C ILE A 13 2.61 17.00 -11.56
N GLU A 14 3.25 17.70 -10.63
CA GLU A 14 2.58 18.54 -9.63
C GLU A 14 1.82 19.67 -10.32
N ALA A 15 2.44 20.40 -11.25
CA ALA A 15 1.76 21.45 -12.02
C ALA A 15 0.58 20.91 -12.86
N GLU A 16 0.71 19.74 -13.48
CA GLU A 16 -0.39 19.09 -14.23
C GLU A 16 -1.54 18.69 -13.30
N ARG A 17 -1.24 18.07 -12.14
CA ARG A 17 -2.23 17.75 -11.11
C ARG A 17 -2.94 19.02 -10.63
N HIS A 18 -2.20 20.10 -10.34
CA HIS A 18 -2.77 21.37 -9.88
C HIS A 18 -3.69 22.01 -10.93
N ARG A 19 -3.35 21.87 -12.21
CA ARG A 19 -4.18 22.32 -13.33
C ARG A 19 -5.48 21.53 -13.40
N GLU A 20 -5.42 20.20 -13.37
CA GLU A 20 -6.61 19.33 -13.39
C GLU A 20 -7.53 19.58 -12.20
N GLN A 21 -6.95 19.72 -11.00
CA GLN A 21 -7.69 20.06 -9.78
C GLN A 21 -8.39 21.42 -9.89
N SER A 22 -7.70 22.43 -10.45
CA SER A 22 -8.27 23.75 -10.69
C SER A 22 -9.40 23.74 -11.73
N GLU A 23 -9.26 22.95 -12.80
CA GLU A 23 -10.29 22.77 -13.82
C GLU A 23 -11.55 22.08 -13.26
N ALA A 24 -11.36 21.00 -12.49
CA ALA A 24 -12.44 20.28 -11.81
C ALA A 24 -13.18 21.17 -10.81
N PHE A 25 -12.43 21.95 -10.02
CA PHE A 25 -13.01 22.90 -9.08
C PHE A 25 -13.80 24.00 -9.78
N ALA A 26 -13.28 24.58 -10.87
CA ALA A 26 -13.98 25.61 -11.63
C ALA A 26 -15.31 25.12 -12.22
N LEU A 27 -15.37 23.85 -12.64
CA LEU A 27 -16.59 23.19 -13.11
C LEU A 27 -17.65 23.04 -12.01
N LEU A 28 -17.23 22.72 -10.78
CA LEU A 28 -18.15 22.43 -9.68
C LEU A 28 -18.53 23.65 -8.84
N LEU A 29 -17.69 24.69 -8.80
CA LEU A 29 -17.89 25.88 -7.98
C LEU A 29 -19.28 26.55 -8.17
N PRO A 30 -19.82 26.71 -9.40
CA PRO A 30 -21.17 27.25 -9.60
C PRO A 30 -22.28 26.39 -8.97
N HIS A 31 -22.03 25.09 -8.81
CA HIS A 31 -22.97 24.11 -8.27
C HIS A 31 -22.69 23.75 -6.81
N ALA A 32 -21.63 24.31 -6.22
CA ALA A 32 -21.15 23.94 -4.88
C ALA A 32 -22.26 24.07 -3.81
N ALA A 33 -23.01 25.17 -3.80
CA ALA A 33 -24.09 25.37 -2.83
C ALA A 33 -25.18 24.29 -2.91
N LEU A 34 -25.57 23.89 -4.13
CA LEU A 34 -26.55 22.82 -4.35
C LEU A 34 -26.00 21.46 -3.90
N LEU A 35 -24.75 21.15 -4.23
CA LEU A 35 -24.11 19.89 -3.85
C LEU A 35 -23.95 19.78 -2.33
N ILE A 36 -23.57 20.87 -1.66
CA ILE A 36 -23.46 20.94 -0.19
C ILE A 36 -24.82 20.74 0.47
N ASP A 37 -25.87 21.41 -0.02
CA ASP A 37 -27.21 21.26 0.55
C ASP A 37 -27.75 19.83 0.40
N ARG A 38 -27.56 19.22 -0.78
CA ARG A 38 -27.89 17.80 -1.00
C ARG A 38 -27.08 16.88 -0.12
N ALA A 39 -25.76 17.09 -0.02
CA ALA A 39 -24.90 16.30 0.85
C ALA A 39 -25.35 16.40 2.32
N ARG A 40 -25.64 17.60 2.84
CA ARG A 40 -26.18 17.80 4.19
C ARG A 40 -27.54 17.15 4.39
N THR A 41 -28.38 17.10 3.36
CA THR A 41 -29.68 16.43 3.40
C THR A 41 -29.51 14.92 3.44
N ALA A 42 -28.67 14.37 2.57
CA ALA A 42 -28.32 12.96 2.55
C ALA A 42 -27.77 12.51 3.92
N LEU A 43 -26.82 13.25 4.50
CA LEU A 43 -26.27 12.97 5.84
C LEU A 43 -27.34 12.93 6.93
N ARG A 44 -28.32 13.84 6.90
CA ARG A 44 -29.41 13.88 7.87
C ARG A 44 -30.37 12.70 7.74
N SER A 45 -30.47 12.10 6.56
CA SER A 45 -31.27 10.89 6.33
C SER A 45 -30.53 9.58 6.65
N GLN A 46 -29.23 9.62 6.93
CA GLN A 46 -28.45 8.42 7.24
C GLN A 46 -28.76 7.87 8.64
N PRO A 47 -28.71 6.54 8.83
CA PRO A 47 -28.71 5.95 10.16
C PRO A 47 -27.52 6.46 11.01
N PRO A 48 -27.66 6.61 12.33
CA PRO A 48 -26.59 7.08 13.19
C PRO A 48 -25.38 6.14 13.09
N SER A 49 -24.25 6.68 12.64
CA SER A 49 -23.00 5.96 12.50
C SER A 49 -21.82 6.80 13.02
N ARG A 50 -20.72 6.13 13.36
CA ARG A 50 -19.49 6.76 13.86
C ARG A 50 -18.84 7.74 12.86
N HIS A 51 -19.10 7.59 11.56
CA HIS A 51 -18.45 8.39 10.52
C HIS A 51 -19.22 9.67 10.17
N LEU A 52 -20.51 9.77 10.52
CA LEU A 52 -21.35 10.92 10.17
C LEU A 52 -20.79 12.25 10.71
N ALA A 53 -20.26 12.27 11.93
CA ALA A 53 -19.69 13.50 12.50
C ALA A 53 -18.48 14.00 11.70
N GLY A 54 -17.59 13.08 11.31
CA GLY A 54 -16.42 13.41 10.48
C GLY A 54 -16.82 13.86 9.08
N TRP A 55 -17.83 13.21 8.48
CA TRP A 55 -18.36 13.60 7.19
C TRP A 55 -19.07 14.96 7.20
N SER A 56 -19.82 15.27 8.26
CA SER A 56 -20.42 16.59 8.42
C SER A 56 -19.35 17.68 8.50
N LEU A 57 -18.30 17.46 9.29
CA LEU A 57 -17.17 18.39 9.38
C LEU A 57 -16.48 18.58 8.02
N LEU A 58 -16.32 17.50 7.23
CA LEU A 58 -15.75 17.59 5.88
C LEU A 58 -16.64 18.38 4.93
N VAL A 59 -17.96 18.20 4.98
CA VAL A 59 -18.91 18.99 4.17
C VAL A 59 -18.87 20.46 4.59
N ASP A 60 -18.76 20.75 5.88
CA ASP A 60 -18.65 22.11 6.40
C ASP A 60 -17.32 22.78 6.02
N ASP A 61 -16.21 22.03 6.03
CA ASP A 61 -14.90 22.49 5.57
C ASP A 61 -14.91 22.82 4.07
N LEU A 62 -15.55 21.97 3.26
CA LEU A 62 -15.76 22.23 1.84
C LEU A 62 -16.64 23.47 1.62
N ASP A 63 -17.73 23.64 2.37
CA ASP A 63 -18.56 24.86 2.29
C ASP A 63 -17.75 26.12 2.60
N ALA A 64 -16.97 26.10 3.68
CA ALA A 64 -16.08 27.20 4.05
C ALA A 64 -15.03 27.50 2.96
N ALA A 65 -14.42 26.46 2.38
CA ALA A 65 -13.44 26.62 1.31
C ALA A 65 -14.06 27.20 0.02
N ALA A 66 -15.27 26.80 -0.35
CA ALA A 66 -15.97 27.36 -1.51
C ALA A 66 -16.37 28.81 -1.29
N GLU A 67 -16.90 29.14 -0.11
CA GLU A 67 -17.28 30.51 0.25
C GLU A 67 -16.06 31.44 0.25
N LYS A 68 -14.93 30.96 0.79
CA LYS A 68 -13.67 31.71 0.77
C LYS A 68 -13.23 32.06 -0.65
N VAL A 69 -13.31 31.12 -1.59
CA VAL A 69 -12.97 31.37 -2.99
C VAL A 69 -13.99 32.29 -3.70
N ARG A 70 -15.30 32.15 -3.42
CA ARG A 70 -16.32 33.07 -3.95
C ARG A 70 -16.11 34.51 -3.48
N SER A 71 -15.78 34.68 -2.19
CA SER A 71 -15.53 35.98 -1.59
C SER A 71 -14.30 36.67 -2.20
N SER A 72 -13.23 35.91 -2.50
CA SER A 72 -12.02 36.46 -3.14
C SER A 72 -12.27 36.86 -4.60
N LEU A 73 -13.12 36.12 -5.32
CA LEU A 73 -13.52 36.48 -6.69
C LEU A 73 -14.37 37.75 -6.75
N SER A 74 -14.98 38.14 -5.62
CA SER A 74 -15.90 39.28 -5.51
C SER A 74 -15.28 40.53 -4.85
N GLY A 75 -14.06 40.45 -4.33
CA GLY A 75 -13.38 41.53 -3.57
C GLY A 75 -12.50 42.46 -4.42
N PRO A 76 -12.19 43.68 -3.95
CA PRO A 76 -11.30 44.61 -4.66
C PRO A 76 -9.85 44.12 -4.65
N ALA A 77 -9.20 44.10 -5.81
CA ALA A 77 -7.82 43.62 -5.99
C ALA A 77 -6.81 44.53 -5.28
N GLY A 78 -6.13 44.03 -4.25
CA GLY A 78 -5.07 44.71 -3.51
C GLY A 78 -4.03 43.76 -2.91
N ASP A 79 -2.91 44.30 -2.44
CA ASP A 79 -1.63 43.63 -2.08
C ASP A 79 -1.66 42.50 -1.01
N ALA A 80 -2.83 42.05 -0.53
CA ALA A 80 -2.99 40.79 0.23
C ALA A 80 -2.76 39.52 -0.64
N ALA A 81 -2.54 39.73 -1.94
CA ALA A 81 -2.54 38.74 -3.01
C ALA A 81 -1.69 37.47 -2.79
N ARG A 82 -0.54 37.53 -2.09
CA ARG A 82 0.34 36.34 -1.93
C ARG A 82 -0.12 35.38 -0.82
N HIS A 83 -0.59 35.90 0.32
CA HIS A 83 -1.11 35.06 1.39
C HIS A 83 -2.50 34.52 1.00
N ASP A 84 -3.28 35.35 0.30
CA ASP A 84 -4.54 34.93 -0.31
C ASP A 84 -4.31 33.84 -1.38
N ASP A 85 -3.25 33.92 -2.20
CA ASP A 85 -2.96 32.88 -3.21
C ASP A 85 -2.65 31.50 -2.60
N LEU A 86 -1.85 31.42 -1.54
CA LEU A 86 -1.55 30.14 -0.88
C LEU A 86 -2.81 29.53 -0.26
N VAL A 87 -3.60 30.35 0.42
CA VAL A 87 -4.82 29.92 1.10
C VAL A 87 -5.89 29.51 0.08
N LEU A 88 -6.06 30.26 -1.00
CA LEU A 88 -6.97 29.91 -2.09
C LEU A 88 -6.53 28.65 -2.82
N ARG A 89 -5.21 28.45 -2.96
CA ARG A 89 -4.65 27.21 -3.52
C ARG A 89 -4.99 26.00 -2.66
N GLN A 90 -4.76 26.07 -1.34
CA GLN A 90 -5.14 25.01 -0.40
C GLN A 90 -6.64 24.71 -0.43
N CYS A 91 -7.48 25.74 -0.56
CA CYS A 91 -8.94 25.57 -0.70
C CYS A 91 -9.30 24.79 -1.98
N ARG A 92 -8.64 25.09 -3.11
CA ARG A 92 -8.85 24.39 -4.39
C ARG A 92 -8.35 22.95 -4.35
N GLU A 93 -7.18 22.71 -3.76
CA GLU A 93 -6.61 21.38 -3.56
C GLU A 93 -7.57 20.51 -2.73
N THR A 94 -8.01 21.04 -1.59
CA THR A 94 -8.94 20.34 -0.68
C THR A 94 -10.27 20.03 -1.38
N TRP A 95 -10.81 20.98 -2.14
CA TRP A 95 -12.02 20.72 -2.93
C TRP A 95 -11.81 19.66 -3.99
N ALA A 96 -10.75 19.73 -4.78
CA ALA A 96 -10.54 18.79 -5.86
C ALA A 96 -10.29 17.36 -5.35
N GLU A 97 -9.58 17.22 -4.24
CA GLU A 97 -9.36 15.92 -3.59
C GLU A 97 -10.65 15.30 -3.03
N ARG A 98 -11.61 16.13 -2.61
CA ARG A 98 -12.80 15.69 -1.85
C ARG A 98 -14.11 15.91 -2.59
N ALA A 99 -14.10 16.48 -3.79
CA ALA A 99 -15.29 16.74 -4.60
C ALA A 99 -16.03 15.44 -4.97
N LYS A 100 -15.32 14.35 -5.22
CA LYS A 100 -15.94 13.04 -5.50
C LYS A 100 -16.82 12.57 -4.34
N PHE A 101 -16.31 12.70 -3.11
CA PHE A 101 -17.08 12.40 -1.90
C PHE A 101 -18.38 13.23 -1.82
N LEU A 102 -18.29 14.54 -2.10
CA LEU A 102 -19.44 15.43 -2.11
C LEU A 102 -20.46 15.03 -3.20
N CYS A 103 -20.01 14.72 -4.40
CA CYS A 103 -20.87 14.29 -5.51
C CYS A 103 -21.56 12.96 -5.20
N ASP A 104 -20.82 11.97 -4.70
CA ASP A 104 -21.40 10.65 -4.37
C ASP A 104 -22.44 10.76 -3.27
N LEU A 105 -22.18 11.59 -2.25
CA LEU A 105 -23.11 11.84 -1.16
C LEU A 105 -24.34 12.63 -1.63
N ALA A 106 -24.17 13.59 -2.55
CA ALA A 106 -25.27 14.37 -3.12
C ALA A 106 -26.20 13.57 -4.06
N VAL A 107 -25.76 12.40 -4.54
CA VAL A 107 -26.55 11.47 -5.35
C VAL A 107 -27.29 10.44 -4.47
N GLN A 108 -26.93 10.31 -3.19
CA GLN A 108 -27.65 9.48 -2.21
C GLN A 108 -28.94 10.20 -1.76
N ASP A 109 -29.88 10.39 -2.68
CA ASP A 109 -31.21 10.94 -2.39
C ASP A 109 -32.13 9.80 -1.88
N GLY A 110 -32.39 9.79 -0.57
CA GLY A 110 -33.41 8.95 0.07
C GLY A 110 -32.87 7.89 1.04
N PRO A 111 -33.77 7.28 1.83
CA PRO A 111 -33.37 6.20 2.73
C PRO A 111 -32.76 5.04 1.91
N PRO A 112 -31.69 4.40 2.40
CA PRO A 112 -31.08 3.28 1.71
C PRO A 112 -32.15 2.21 1.43
N PRO A 113 -32.14 1.57 0.25
CA PRO A 113 -33.06 0.48 -0.03
C PRO A 113 -32.95 -0.56 1.09
N PRO A 114 -34.07 -1.23 1.47
CA PRO A 114 -34.00 -2.31 2.43
C PRO A 114 -32.96 -3.30 1.93
N GLY A 115 -31.93 -3.52 2.76
CA GLY A 115 -30.86 -4.42 2.44
C GLY A 115 -31.39 -5.84 2.20
N PRO A 116 -30.56 -6.74 1.68
CA PRO A 116 -30.97 -8.12 1.59
C PRO A 116 -31.31 -8.65 2.99
N GLU A 117 -32.50 -9.21 3.14
CA GLU A 117 -32.95 -9.80 4.40
C GLU A 117 -33.53 -11.19 4.10
N LEU A 118 -32.79 -12.21 4.54
CA LEU A 118 -33.29 -13.58 4.58
C LEU A 118 -34.23 -13.78 5.78
N PRO A 119 -35.20 -14.71 5.70
CA PRO A 119 -35.91 -15.19 6.88
C PRO A 119 -34.92 -15.66 7.96
N ALA A 120 -35.22 -15.42 9.24
CA ALA A 120 -34.29 -15.68 10.34
C ALA A 120 -33.72 -17.11 10.36
N ASP A 121 -34.56 -18.11 10.06
CA ASP A 121 -34.13 -19.52 10.00
C ASP A 121 -33.17 -19.78 8.84
N GLU A 122 -33.40 -19.15 7.69
CA GLU A 122 -32.56 -19.25 6.51
C GLU A 122 -31.24 -18.50 6.70
N GLU A 123 -31.29 -17.29 7.28
CA GLU A 123 -30.11 -16.54 7.70
C GLU A 123 -29.22 -17.40 8.62
N ALA A 124 -29.78 -18.00 9.67
CA ALA A 124 -29.01 -18.78 10.63
C ALA A 124 -28.35 -20.00 9.95
N ARG A 125 -29.08 -20.68 9.07
CA ARG A 125 -28.59 -21.84 8.31
C ARG A 125 -27.43 -21.46 7.39
N TRP A 126 -27.58 -20.40 6.61
CA TRP A 126 -26.52 -19.94 5.69
C TRP A 126 -25.35 -19.32 6.41
N THR A 127 -25.57 -18.65 7.53
CA THR A 127 -24.49 -18.11 8.38
C THR A 127 -23.62 -19.23 8.92
N ALA A 128 -24.22 -20.30 9.47
CA ALA A 128 -23.49 -21.46 9.94
C ALA A 128 -22.69 -22.14 8.81
N HIS A 129 -23.27 -22.24 7.61
CA HIS A 129 -22.61 -22.76 6.42
C HIS A 129 -21.41 -21.91 5.99
N ALA A 130 -21.62 -20.60 5.85
CA ALA A 130 -20.56 -19.66 5.48
C ALA A 130 -19.39 -19.73 6.49
N GLN A 131 -19.69 -19.85 7.79
CA GLN A 131 -18.67 -20.03 8.83
C GLN A 131 -17.89 -21.34 8.67
N ASP A 132 -18.56 -22.45 8.36
CA ASP A 132 -17.91 -23.74 8.12
C ASP A 132 -17.03 -23.70 6.86
N VAL A 133 -17.56 -23.20 5.74
CA VAL A 133 -16.83 -23.03 4.48
C VAL A 133 -15.63 -22.09 4.65
N ARG A 134 -15.78 -21.00 5.44
CA ARG A 134 -14.70 -20.07 5.75
C ARG A 134 -13.58 -20.73 6.54
N ARG A 135 -13.89 -21.50 7.57
CA ARG A 135 -12.90 -22.26 8.35
C ARG A 135 -12.14 -23.29 7.52
N ARG A 136 -12.74 -23.80 6.45
CA ARG A 136 -12.11 -24.73 5.50
C ARG A 136 -11.35 -24.04 4.37
N HIS A 137 -11.29 -22.71 4.36
CA HIS A 137 -10.69 -21.90 3.29
C HIS A 137 -11.30 -22.17 1.90
N MET A 138 -12.59 -22.51 1.86
CA MET A 138 -13.34 -22.81 0.63
C MET A 138 -14.24 -21.64 0.20
N THR A 139 -13.91 -20.42 0.62
CA THR A 139 -14.64 -19.18 0.30
C THR A 139 -13.84 -18.35 -0.69
N TYR A 140 -14.51 -17.82 -1.71
CA TYR A 140 -13.96 -16.79 -2.58
C TYR A 140 -14.49 -15.41 -2.17
N LEU A 141 -13.61 -14.41 -2.04
CA LEU A 141 -13.98 -13.04 -1.70
C LEU A 141 -14.02 -12.21 -2.99
N TYR A 142 -15.17 -11.63 -3.32
CA TYR A 142 -15.30 -10.79 -4.52
C TYR A 142 -15.01 -9.33 -4.23
N GLU A 143 -15.78 -8.72 -3.32
CA GLU A 143 -15.69 -7.30 -3.00
C GLU A 143 -16.17 -7.07 -1.56
N THR A 144 -15.62 -6.02 -0.93
CA THR A 144 -16.08 -5.50 0.36
C THR A 144 -16.39 -4.02 0.25
N ARG A 145 -17.54 -3.61 0.80
CA ARG A 145 -17.98 -2.21 0.87
C ARG A 145 -18.56 -1.89 2.24
N TYR A 146 -18.72 -0.60 2.54
CA TYR A 146 -19.53 -0.16 3.68
C TYR A 146 -20.93 0.24 3.21
N ASP A 147 -21.93 -0.05 4.04
CA ASP A 147 -23.26 0.54 3.90
C ASP A 147 -23.35 1.91 4.59
N ALA A 148 -24.46 2.60 4.32
CA ALA A 148 -24.91 3.82 4.97
C ALA A 148 -24.84 3.81 6.50
N ALA A 149 -25.08 2.64 7.13
CA ALA A 149 -25.04 2.48 8.57
C ALA A 149 -23.61 2.26 9.12
N GLY A 150 -22.59 2.21 8.25
CA GLY A 150 -21.20 1.96 8.62
C GLY A 150 -20.91 0.50 8.90
N ARG A 151 -21.77 -0.41 8.43
CA ARG A 151 -21.56 -1.85 8.52
C ARG A 151 -20.84 -2.33 7.26
N GLN A 152 -19.83 -3.16 7.48
CA GLN A 152 -19.11 -3.82 6.40
C GLN A 152 -20.01 -4.88 5.75
N LEU A 153 -20.07 -4.86 4.42
CA LEU A 153 -20.75 -5.83 3.58
C LEU A 153 -19.73 -6.47 2.65
N THR A 154 -19.64 -7.79 2.65
CA THR A 154 -18.72 -8.54 1.82
C THR A 154 -19.48 -9.55 0.97
N VAL A 155 -19.18 -9.57 -0.33
CA VAL A 155 -19.73 -10.55 -1.27
C VAL A 155 -18.80 -11.75 -1.35
N VAL A 156 -19.32 -12.93 -1.03
CA VAL A 156 -18.55 -14.17 -0.98
C VAL A 156 -19.15 -15.24 -1.90
N GLY A 157 -18.30 -15.98 -2.58
CA GLY A 157 -18.64 -17.22 -3.27
C GLY A 157 -18.43 -18.41 -2.33
N VAL A 158 -19.43 -19.27 -2.22
CA VAL A 158 -19.36 -20.52 -1.44
C VAL A 158 -20.00 -21.68 -2.19
N PRO A 159 -19.57 -22.92 -1.96
CA PRO A 159 -20.30 -24.10 -2.44
C PRO A 159 -21.73 -24.07 -1.92
N HIS A 160 -22.71 -24.40 -2.75
CA HIS A 160 -24.10 -24.40 -2.37
C HIS A 160 -24.38 -25.47 -1.31
N LEU A 161 -25.06 -25.09 -0.22
CA LEU A 161 -25.29 -25.96 0.93
C LEU A 161 -26.02 -27.27 0.57
N ASP A 162 -27.10 -27.19 -0.22
CA ASP A 162 -27.86 -28.37 -0.65
C ASP A 162 -27.32 -29.04 -1.92
N ARG A 163 -26.42 -28.38 -2.66
CA ARG A 163 -25.90 -28.84 -3.96
C ARG A 163 -24.41 -28.53 -4.06
N PRO A 164 -23.53 -29.26 -3.35
CA PRO A 164 -22.12 -28.87 -3.21
C PRO A 164 -21.31 -28.83 -4.52
N ALA A 165 -21.86 -29.36 -5.62
CA ALA A 165 -21.27 -29.26 -6.95
C ALA A 165 -21.54 -27.91 -7.65
N ASP A 166 -22.51 -27.14 -7.14
CA ASP A 166 -22.87 -25.81 -7.60
C ASP A 166 -22.29 -24.77 -6.63
N ASP A 167 -21.90 -23.61 -7.14
CA ASP A 167 -21.54 -22.46 -6.32
C ASP A 167 -22.74 -21.53 -6.13
N CYS A 168 -22.73 -20.78 -5.03
CA CYS A 168 -23.67 -19.69 -4.79
C CYS A 168 -22.95 -18.46 -4.24
N VAL A 169 -23.58 -17.30 -4.39
CA VAL A 169 -23.05 -16.02 -3.92
C VAL A 169 -23.84 -15.57 -2.70
N LEU A 170 -23.14 -15.25 -1.63
CA LEU A 170 -23.72 -14.72 -0.40
C LEU A 170 -23.29 -13.28 -0.18
N VAL A 171 -24.20 -12.49 0.38
CA VAL A 171 -23.88 -11.18 0.95
C VAL A 171 -23.74 -11.36 2.45
N VAL A 172 -22.58 -11.03 3.00
CA VAL A 172 -22.25 -11.18 4.42
C VAL A 172 -22.11 -9.80 5.06
N ALA A 173 -22.70 -9.63 6.23
CA ALA A 173 -22.54 -8.47 7.09
C ALA A 173 -21.51 -8.73 8.19
N GLY A 174 -20.69 -7.71 8.45
CA GLY A 174 -19.62 -7.74 9.43
C GLY A 174 -18.32 -8.30 8.87
N ASP A 175 -17.35 -8.49 9.75
CA ASP A 175 -16.08 -9.10 9.42
C ASP A 175 -16.27 -10.59 9.10
N VAL A 176 -15.91 -10.99 7.87
CA VAL A 176 -16.01 -12.38 7.38
C VAL A 176 -15.16 -13.38 8.17
N ASP A 177 -14.15 -12.89 8.88
CA ASP A 177 -13.28 -13.72 9.73
C ASP A 177 -13.73 -13.74 11.19
N SER A 178 -14.80 -13.00 11.53
CA SER A 178 -15.37 -12.95 12.88
C SER A 178 -16.52 -13.96 13.05
N PRO A 179 -16.68 -14.56 14.25
CA PRO A 179 -17.87 -15.36 14.57
C PRO A 179 -19.16 -14.53 14.57
N THR A 180 -19.06 -13.20 14.58
CA THR A 180 -20.22 -12.29 14.53
C THR A 180 -20.73 -12.04 13.12
N MET A 181 -20.11 -12.63 12.08
CA MET A 181 -20.60 -12.47 10.71
C MET A 181 -22.00 -13.04 10.52
N ARG A 182 -22.78 -12.42 9.65
CA ARG A 182 -24.17 -12.82 9.36
C ARG A 182 -24.45 -12.78 7.86
N VAL A 183 -25.10 -13.80 7.31
CA VAL A 183 -25.50 -13.81 5.90
C VAL A 183 -26.80 -13.03 5.72
N LEU A 184 -26.76 -11.95 4.95
CA LEU A 184 -27.91 -11.11 4.67
C LEU A 184 -28.73 -11.59 3.47
N GLY A 185 -28.07 -12.20 2.49
CA GLY A 185 -28.71 -12.59 1.22
C GLY A 185 -27.98 -13.73 0.53
N ARG A 186 -28.73 -14.49 -0.27
CA ARG A 186 -28.25 -15.56 -1.13
C ARG A 186 -28.68 -15.28 -2.57
N TYR A 187 -27.75 -15.48 -3.49
CA TYR A 187 -27.91 -15.22 -4.91
C TYR A 187 -27.28 -16.34 -5.72
N ASP A 188 -27.78 -16.51 -6.94
CA ASP A 188 -27.24 -17.50 -7.87
C ASP A 188 -26.03 -16.92 -8.62
N THR A 189 -25.93 -15.60 -8.75
CA THR A 189 -24.82 -14.92 -9.45
C THR A 189 -24.28 -13.70 -8.70
N TYR A 190 -23.04 -13.32 -9.01
CA TYR A 190 -22.40 -12.12 -8.49
C TYR A 190 -23.16 -10.84 -8.86
N ASP A 191 -23.64 -10.73 -10.10
CA ASP A 191 -24.39 -9.57 -10.59
C ASP A 191 -25.72 -9.37 -9.84
N GLN A 192 -26.40 -10.46 -9.49
CA GLN A 192 -27.62 -10.40 -8.67
C GLN A 192 -27.31 -9.87 -7.26
N ALA A 193 -26.23 -10.37 -6.65
CA ALA A 193 -25.77 -9.91 -5.34
C ALA A 193 -25.40 -8.42 -5.37
N LEU A 194 -24.70 -7.97 -6.42
CA LEU A 194 -24.34 -6.56 -6.60
C LEU A 194 -25.56 -5.65 -6.73
N THR A 195 -26.57 -6.07 -7.49
CA THR A 195 -27.81 -5.30 -7.72
C THR A 195 -28.62 -5.14 -6.43
N ALA A 196 -28.60 -6.15 -5.56
CA ALA A 196 -29.33 -6.14 -4.30
C ALA A 196 -28.60 -5.37 -3.17
N LEU A 197 -27.31 -5.06 -3.35
CA LEU A 197 -26.54 -4.34 -2.34
C LEU A 197 -26.86 -2.85 -2.37
N PRO A 198 -26.82 -2.18 -1.20
CA PRO A 198 -26.92 -0.73 -1.17
C PRO A 198 -25.74 -0.09 -1.93
N PRO A 199 -25.92 1.15 -2.43
CA PRO A 199 -24.85 1.89 -3.08
C PRO A 199 -23.58 1.91 -2.20
N PRO A 200 -22.39 1.67 -2.78
CA PRO A 200 -21.15 1.68 -2.01
C PRO A 200 -20.91 3.07 -1.45
N VAL A 201 -20.64 3.12 -0.15
CA VAL A 201 -20.10 4.31 0.51
C VAL A 201 -18.63 4.49 0.12
N GLN A 202 -18.20 5.74 -0.07
CA GLN A 202 -16.80 6.05 -0.30
C GLN A 202 -15.91 5.57 0.87
N PRO A 203 -14.80 4.88 0.58
CA PRO A 203 -13.90 4.41 1.62
C PRO A 203 -13.26 5.58 2.37
N GLY A 204 -12.86 5.32 3.61
CA GLY A 204 -12.08 6.26 4.41
C GLY A 204 -10.66 6.46 3.85
N VAL A 205 -9.92 7.40 4.46
CA VAL A 205 -8.49 7.60 4.20
C VAL A 205 -7.69 7.10 5.39
N LEU A 206 -6.48 6.60 5.12
CA LEU A 206 -5.59 6.09 6.17
C LEU A 206 -5.21 7.16 7.20
N HIS A 207 -4.91 8.38 6.72
CA HIS A 207 -4.48 9.51 7.55
C HIS A 207 -5.51 10.64 7.57
N PRO A 208 -6.62 10.53 8.31
CA PRO A 208 -7.70 11.52 8.31
C PRO A 208 -7.29 12.87 8.91
N ARG A 209 -6.15 12.95 9.58
CA ARG A 209 -5.61 14.17 10.21
C ARG A 209 -4.38 14.74 9.50
N GLY A 210 -4.08 14.26 8.29
CA GLY A 210 -3.00 14.80 7.47
C GLY A 210 -1.61 14.42 7.98
N ARG A 211 -1.15 13.24 7.59
CA ARG A 211 0.26 12.90 7.61
C ARG A 211 0.57 12.20 6.30
N PHE A 212 1.27 12.91 5.42
CA PHE A 212 1.97 12.26 4.32
C PHE A 212 3.41 12.07 4.81
N PRO A 213 3.97 10.85 4.74
CA PRO A 213 5.41 10.71 4.91
C PRO A 213 6.07 11.63 3.89
N HIS A 214 6.97 12.49 4.37
CA HIS A 214 7.74 13.34 3.46
C HIS A 214 8.51 12.42 2.53
N SER A 215 8.55 12.72 1.23
CA SER A 215 9.44 11.98 0.32
C SER A 215 10.83 12.00 0.90
N ALA A 216 11.26 10.84 1.40
CA ALA A 216 12.64 10.56 1.69
C ALA A 216 13.42 10.93 0.43
N GLY A 217 14.45 11.78 0.56
CA GLY A 217 15.26 12.22 -0.59
C GLY A 217 15.74 11.06 -1.46
N ALA A 218 16.17 11.35 -2.69
CA ALA A 218 16.56 10.32 -3.65
C ALA A 218 17.67 9.41 -3.10
N ILE A 219 17.43 8.09 -3.13
CA ILE A 219 18.42 7.05 -2.86
C ILE A 219 18.80 6.40 -4.20
N PRO A 220 20.08 6.09 -4.46
CA PRO A 220 20.48 5.31 -5.64
C PRO A 220 19.73 3.97 -5.72
N ALA A 221 19.45 3.50 -6.94
CA ALA A 221 18.78 2.22 -7.12
C ALA A 221 19.66 1.06 -6.63
N LEU A 222 19.05 0.02 -6.06
CA LEU A 222 19.79 -1.17 -5.59
C LEU A 222 20.61 -1.83 -6.71
N ALA A 223 20.12 -1.79 -7.96
CA ALA A 223 20.85 -2.33 -9.11
C ALA A 223 22.18 -1.60 -9.34
N ASP A 224 22.18 -0.27 -9.23
CA ASP A 224 23.38 0.57 -9.38
C ASP A 224 24.36 0.26 -8.24
N LEU A 225 23.87 0.17 -7.01
CA LEU A 225 24.70 -0.19 -5.84
C LEU A 225 25.34 -1.58 -5.97
N ILE A 226 24.63 -2.55 -6.55
CA ILE A 226 25.17 -3.88 -6.84
C ILE A 226 26.27 -3.79 -7.91
N GLU A 227 26.07 -2.97 -8.95
CA GLU A 227 27.09 -2.74 -9.98
C GLU A 227 28.33 -2.05 -9.41
N ASP A 228 28.15 -1.05 -8.53
CA ASP A 228 29.22 -0.35 -7.84
C ASP A 228 30.04 -1.31 -6.97
N VAL A 229 29.39 -2.19 -6.20
CA VAL A 229 30.08 -3.22 -5.40
C VAL A 229 30.79 -4.23 -6.30
N ALA A 230 30.18 -4.64 -7.42
CA ALA A 230 30.81 -5.58 -8.36
C ALA A 230 32.02 -4.97 -9.07
N GLY A 231 32.01 -3.65 -9.30
CA GLY A 231 33.13 -2.87 -9.85
C GLY A 231 34.14 -2.41 -8.80
N ALA A 232 33.83 -2.53 -7.52
CA ALA A 232 34.66 -2.02 -6.44
C ALA A 232 36.03 -2.73 -6.39
N THR A 233 37.10 -1.94 -6.39
CA THR A 233 38.47 -2.44 -6.21
C THR A 233 39.02 -2.16 -4.82
N GLN A 234 38.33 -1.33 -4.03
CA GLN A 234 38.70 -0.91 -2.69
C GLN A 234 37.53 -1.13 -1.73
N SER A 235 37.82 -1.49 -0.48
CA SER A 235 36.82 -1.68 0.57
C SER A 235 35.94 -0.45 0.83
N GLN A 236 36.51 0.76 0.68
CA GLN A 236 35.77 2.01 0.88
C GLN A 236 34.59 2.19 -0.08
N ALA A 237 34.71 1.75 -1.35
CA ALA A 237 33.59 1.82 -2.30
C ALA A 237 32.45 0.86 -1.91
N VAL A 238 32.78 -0.27 -1.27
CA VAL A 238 31.77 -1.20 -0.73
C VAL A 238 31.11 -0.59 0.51
N ALA A 239 31.88 0.08 1.38
CA ALA A 239 31.34 0.80 2.52
C ALA A 239 30.35 1.90 2.08
N GLU A 240 30.71 2.73 1.09
CA GLU A 240 29.82 3.77 0.56
C GLU A 240 28.49 3.19 0.03
N ALA A 241 28.55 2.10 -0.74
CA ALA A 241 27.35 1.41 -1.22
C ALA A 241 26.49 0.84 -0.08
N LEU A 242 27.12 0.25 0.94
CA LEU A 242 26.42 -0.25 2.14
C LEU A 242 25.79 0.89 2.96
N GLY A 243 26.40 2.07 2.99
CA GLY A 243 25.87 3.26 3.66
C GLY A 243 24.58 3.82 3.06
N HIS A 244 24.28 3.54 1.79
CA HIS A 244 22.98 3.86 1.17
C HIS A 244 21.89 2.83 1.51
N VAL A 245 22.28 1.60 1.86
CA VAL A 245 21.35 0.53 2.23
C VAL A 245 21.01 0.59 3.71
N ALA A 246 22.04 0.69 4.56
CA ALA A 246 21.91 0.81 6.01
C ALA A 246 21.71 2.28 6.43
N GLY A 247 20.89 2.53 7.44
CA GLY A 247 20.69 3.86 8.01
C GLY A 247 21.90 4.31 8.84
N GLY A 248 22.96 4.79 8.20
CA GLY A 248 24.21 5.23 8.86
C GLY A 248 24.47 6.76 8.81
N GLY A 249 23.75 7.50 7.97
CA GLY A 249 23.93 8.95 7.78
C GLY A 249 22.70 9.79 8.13
N THR A 250 22.81 11.11 7.98
CA THR A 250 21.69 12.07 8.13
C THR A 250 20.67 12.01 6.97
N GLY A 251 20.79 11.03 6.08
CA GLY A 251 20.00 10.88 4.87
C GLY A 251 19.14 9.60 4.84
N PRO A 252 18.25 9.50 3.85
CA PRO A 252 17.37 8.35 3.68
C PRO A 252 18.14 7.09 3.26
N SER A 253 17.69 5.92 3.72
CA SER A 253 18.28 4.61 3.39
C SER A 253 17.23 3.60 2.90
N HIS A 254 17.64 2.58 2.16
CA HIS A 254 16.69 1.56 1.66
C HIS A 254 15.95 0.85 2.79
N LEU A 255 16.64 0.53 3.89
CA LEU A 255 16.00 -0.12 5.03
C LEU A 255 15.06 0.80 5.82
N SER A 256 15.35 2.11 5.91
CA SER A 256 14.42 3.07 6.52
C SER A 256 13.16 3.27 5.66
N GLN A 257 13.30 3.39 4.33
CA GLN A 257 12.14 3.46 3.43
C GLN A 257 11.27 2.19 3.49
N LEU A 258 11.90 1.01 3.57
CA LEU A 258 11.17 -0.24 3.75
C LEU A 258 10.43 -0.28 5.09
N ALA A 259 11.06 0.15 6.19
CA ALA A 259 10.42 0.22 7.49
C ALA A 259 9.22 1.18 7.51
N ASP A 260 9.33 2.33 6.85
CA ASP A 260 8.24 3.29 6.70
C ASP A 260 7.08 2.68 5.89
N LEU A 261 7.38 2.03 4.76
CA LEU A 261 6.36 1.33 3.96
C LEU A 261 5.65 0.23 4.76
N LEU A 262 6.40 -0.57 5.52
CA LEU A 262 5.82 -1.62 6.37
C LEU A 262 4.95 -1.03 7.47
N THR A 263 5.32 0.14 8.00
CA THR A 263 4.51 0.87 8.99
C THR A 263 3.18 1.32 8.39
N GLU A 264 3.21 1.97 7.22
CA GLU A 264 2.01 2.39 6.49
C GLU A 264 1.09 1.21 6.14
N CYS A 265 1.68 0.09 5.68
CA CYS A 265 0.93 -1.15 5.44
C CYS A 265 0.30 -1.72 6.71
N ALA A 266 1.03 -1.71 7.84
CA ALA A 266 0.54 -2.22 9.11
C ALA A 266 -0.61 -1.36 9.66
N ASP A 267 -0.51 -0.05 9.52
CA ASP A 267 -1.55 0.89 9.93
C ASP A 267 -2.78 0.79 9.00
N PHE A 268 -2.59 0.58 7.69
CA PHE A 268 -3.68 0.28 6.77
C PHE A 268 -4.41 -1.00 7.17
N ALA A 269 -3.67 -2.09 7.41
CA ALA A 269 -4.25 -3.36 7.83
C ALA A 269 -5.07 -3.20 9.12
N LEU A 270 -4.54 -2.46 10.10
CA LEU A 270 -5.25 -2.17 11.34
C LEU A 270 -6.52 -1.31 11.11
N ALA A 271 -6.44 -0.33 10.22
CA ALA A 271 -7.55 0.56 9.87
C ALA A 271 -8.71 -0.15 9.15
N THR A 272 -8.50 -1.36 8.61
CA THR A 272 -9.62 -2.18 8.10
C THR A 272 -10.56 -2.67 9.21
N GLU A 273 -10.10 -2.67 10.46
CA GLU A 273 -10.85 -3.13 11.64
C GLU A 273 -11.39 -4.57 11.55
N THR A 274 -10.74 -5.42 10.75
CA THR A 274 -11.04 -6.85 10.63
C THR A 274 -10.06 -7.69 11.46
N VAL A 275 -10.44 -8.92 11.82
CA VAL A 275 -9.57 -9.90 12.49
C VAL A 275 -8.35 -10.22 11.62
N ALA A 276 -8.55 -10.41 10.31
CA ALA A 276 -7.44 -10.62 9.37
C ALA A 276 -6.52 -9.39 9.27
N GLY A 277 -7.08 -8.18 9.30
CA GLY A 277 -6.33 -6.93 9.33
C GLY A 277 -5.49 -6.78 10.59
N GLN A 278 -6.03 -7.15 11.76
CA GLN A 278 -5.28 -7.15 13.01
C GLN A 278 -4.10 -8.14 12.99
N ASP A 279 -4.33 -9.39 12.55
CA ASP A 279 -3.26 -10.39 12.42
C ASP A 279 -2.18 -9.91 11.42
N LEU A 280 -2.59 -9.40 10.26
CA LEU A 280 -1.66 -8.87 9.26
C LEU A 280 -0.84 -7.69 9.80
N SER A 281 -1.46 -6.77 10.53
CA SER A 281 -0.78 -5.64 11.16
C SER A 281 0.29 -6.11 12.15
N VAL A 282 -0.01 -7.11 12.99
CA VAL A 282 0.96 -7.70 13.92
C VAL A 282 2.14 -8.33 13.18
N ARG A 283 1.87 -9.09 12.11
CA ARG A 283 2.92 -9.71 11.29
C ARG A 283 3.82 -8.67 10.62
N LEU A 284 3.22 -7.62 10.03
CA LEU A 284 3.97 -6.53 9.41
C LEU A 284 4.83 -5.78 10.43
N ARG A 285 4.32 -5.53 11.64
CA ARG A 285 5.11 -4.94 12.74
C ARG A 285 6.26 -5.84 13.19
N GLY A 286 6.08 -7.16 13.14
CA GLY A 286 7.17 -8.12 13.35
C GLY A 286 8.27 -7.98 12.28
N LEU A 287 7.91 -7.75 11.01
CA LEU A 287 8.88 -7.52 9.95
C LEU A 287 9.66 -6.21 10.13
N ILE A 288 9.05 -5.16 10.66
CA ILE A 288 9.76 -3.90 11.00
C ILE A 288 10.91 -4.18 11.96
N VAL A 289 10.68 -4.97 13.01
CA VAL A 289 11.72 -5.34 13.98
C VAL A 289 12.86 -6.14 13.32
N GLN A 290 12.53 -6.99 12.33
CA GLN A 290 13.54 -7.71 11.56
C GLN A 290 14.35 -6.77 10.66
N THR A 291 13.72 -5.78 10.04
CA THR A 291 14.38 -4.73 9.26
C THR A 291 15.36 -3.94 10.13
N ASP A 292 14.98 -3.57 11.36
CA ASP A 292 15.87 -2.89 12.32
C ASP A 292 17.06 -3.75 12.74
N LEU A 293 16.88 -5.07 12.86
CA LEU A 293 17.97 -5.99 13.14
C LEU A 293 18.94 -6.06 11.95
N LEU A 294 18.42 -6.23 10.74
CA LEU A 294 19.21 -6.27 9.51
C LEU A 294 20.00 -4.97 9.33
N ASP A 295 19.36 -3.84 9.60
CA ASP A 295 19.98 -2.51 9.55
C ASP A 295 21.16 -2.39 10.52
N ARG A 296 21.03 -2.87 11.76
CA ARG A 296 22.14 -2.93 12.72
C ARG A 296 23.28 -3.85 12.24
N GLN A 297 22.95 -5.01 11.67
CA GLN A 297 23.95 -5.96 11.17
C GLN A 297 24.72 -5.40 9.98
N LEU A 298 24.03 -4.71 9.05
CA LEU A 298 24.68 -4.06 7.92
C LEU A 298 25.56 -2.88 8.36
N ARG A 299 25.14 -2.11 9.38
CA ARG A 299 26.02 -1.09 9.99
C ARG A 299 27.30 -1.68 10.57
N GLN A 300 27.22 -2.81 11.26
CA GLN A 300 28.44 -3.48 11.77
C GLN A 300 29.36 -3.94 10.63
N ALA A 301 28.80 -4.39 9.51
CA ALA A 301 29.59 -4.74 8.33
C ALA A 301 30.19 -3.50 7.66
N LEU A 302 29.42 -2.41 7.57
CA LEU A 302 29.86 -1.10 7.10
C LEU A 302 31.07 -0.62 7.92
N ASP A 303 30.94 -0.53 9.24
CA ASP A 303 32.00 -0.10 10.15
C ASP A 303 33.27 -0.96 9.93
N ALA A 304 33.11 -2.27 9.77
CA ALA A 304 34.22 -3.18 9.48
C ALA A 304 34.90 -2.91 8.12
N PHE A 305 34.14 -2.55 7.08
CA PHE A 305 34.69 -2.16 5.78
C PHE A 305 35.33 -0.78 5.78
N GLU A 306 34.82 0.17 6.59
CA GLU A 306 35.42 1.49 6.79
C GLU A 306 36.75 1.40 7.55
N ASP A 307 36.81 0.57 8.59
CA ASP A 307 38.03 0.34 9.38
C ASP A 307 39.09 -0.49 8.62
N THR A 308 38.67 -1.21 7.58
CA THR A 308 39.57 -2.05 6.77
C THR A 308 40.04 -1.30 5.53
N ILE A 309 41.34 -1.01 5.43
CA ILE A 309 41.95 -0.54 4.18
C ILE A 309 42.40 -1.77 3.36
N ALA A 310 41.56 -2.20 2.42
CA ALA A 310 41.83 -3.36 1.56
C ALA A 310 41.60 -3.04 0.07
N VAL A 311 42.40 -3.71 -0.77
CA VAL A 311 42.30 -3.65 -2.23
C VAL A 311 42.13 -5.07 -2.75
N LEU A 312 41.33 -5.24 -3.81
CA LEU A 312 41.21 -6.53 -4.47
C LEU A 312 42.58 -7.03 -4.97
N PRO A 313 42.92 -8.31 -4.76
CA PRO A 313 44.19 -8.85 -5.21
C PRO A 313 44.37 -8.77 -6.73
N PRO A 314 45.59 -8.49 -7.24
CA PRO A 314 45.84 -8.24 -8.66
C PRO A 314 45.63 -9.46 -9.57
N HIS A 315 45.49 -10.68 -9.01
CA HIS A 315 45.18 -11.89 -9.77
C HIS A 315 43.69 -12.04 -10.11
N ARG A 316 42.83 -11.11 -9.64
CA ARG A 316 41.41 -11.04 -9.99
C ARG A 316 41.18 -10.15 -11.22
N THR A 317 41.88 -10.45 -12.31
CA THR A 317 41.76 -9.69 -13.55
C THR A 317 40.48 -10.08 -14.31
N PRO A 318 39.73 -9.11 -14.87
CA PRO A 318 38.59 -9.42 -15.71
C PRO A 318 39.06 -10.21 -16.94
N GLN A 319 38.41 -11.34 -17.21
CA GLN A 319 38.75 -12.14 -18.39
C GLN A 319 38.27 -11.42 -19.66
N PRO A 320 39.10 -11.34 -20.71
CA PRO A 320 38.70 -10.72 -21.97
C PRO A 320 37.55 -11.51 -22.61
N ARG A 321 36.40 -10.88 -22.79
CA ARG A 321 35.17 -11.54 -23.29
C ARG A 321 35.20 -11.89 -24.78
N HIS A 322 36.02 -11.19 -25.56
CA HIS A 322 36.07 -11.32 -27.02
C HIS A 322 37.29 -12.10 -27.52
N ILE A 323 38.20 -12.48 -26.61
CA ILE A 323 39.38 -13.28 -26.95
C ILE A 323 39.10 -14.71 -26.46
N LYS A 324 38.96 -15.65 -27.40
CA LYS A 324 38.82 -17.07 -27.05
C LYS A 324 40.13 -17.51 -26.38
N PRO A 325 40.11 -18.06 -25.16
CA PRO A 325 41.33 -18.49 -24.50
C PRO A 325 42.03 -19.54 -25.38
N ALA A 326 43.34 -19.39 -25.59
CA ALA A 326 44.12 -20.41 -26.27
C ALA A 326 43.97 -21.73 -25.48
N PRO A 327 43.82 -22.89 -26.17
CA PRO A 327 43.71 -24.16 -25.47
C PRO A 327 44.91 -24.33 -24.55
N THR A 328 44.64 -24.55 -23.26
CA THR A 328 45.66 -24.81 -22.24
C THR A 328 46.58 -25.92 -22.73
N VAL A 329 47.86 -25.59 -22.94
CA VAL A 329 48.91 -26.61 -23.12
C VAL A 329 48.92 -27.44 -21.85
N ARG A 330 48.49 -28.71 -21.94
CA ARG A 330 48.63 -29.67 -20.86
C ARG A 330 50.12 -29.88 -20.60
N THR A 331 50.67 -29.20 -19.60
CA THR A 331 51.89 -29.66 -18.94
C THR A 331 51.50 -30.93 -18.18
N ILE A 332 51.97 -32.07 -18.69
CA ILE A 332 51.83 -33.36 -18.01
C ILE A 332 52.56 -33.22 -16.66
N PRO A 333 51.89 -33.44 -15.51
CA PRO A 333 52.59 -33.47 -14.23
C PRO A 333 53.56 -34.66 -14.21
N PRO A 334 54.77 -34.52 -13.63
CA PRO A 334 55.73 -35.62 -13.58
C PRO A 334 55.13 -36.83 -12.84
N PRO A 335 55.40 -38.07 -13.29
CA PRO A 335 54.83 -39.27 -12.68
C PRO A 335 55.29 -39.41 -11.23
N ALA A 336 54.35 -39.77 -10.35
CA ALA A 336 54.62 -40.02 -8.94
C ALA A 336 55.53 -41.26 -8.77
N PRO A 337 56.45 -41.26 -7.78
CA PRO A 337 57.35 -42.38 -7.54
C PRO A 337 56.58 -43.65 -7.13
N THR A 338 56.92 -44.76 -7.76
CA THR A 338 56.32 -46.08 -7.57
C THR A 338 56.49 -46.55 -6.12
N GLN A 339 55.39 -46.67 -5.37
CA GLN A 339 55.41 -47.28 -4.04
C GLN A 339 55.65 -48.79 -4.16
N ALA A 340 56.77 -49.26 -3.61
CA ALA A 340 57.10 -50.67 -3.52
C ALA A 340 56.16 -51.39 -2.55
N THR A 341 55.55 -52.47 -3.02
CA THR A 341 54.66 -53.33 -2.24
C THR A 341 55.44 -53.99 -1.08
N PRO A 342 55.00 -53.88 0.19
CA PRO A 342 55.67 -54.54 1.30
C PRO A 342 55.45 -56.07 1.24
N PRO A 343 56.47 -56.88 1.60
CA PRO A 343 56.37 -58.33 1.57
C PRO A 343 55.39 -58.87 2.63
N ARG A 344 54.55 -59.80 2.18
CA ARG A 344 53.54 -60.52 2.97
C ARG A 344 54.23 -61.46 3.96
N VAL A 345 54.11 -61.20 5.26
CA VAL A 345 54.54 -62.14 6.31
C VAL A 345 53.39 -63.10 6.62
N PRO A 346 53.57 -64.44 6.49
CA PRO A 346 52.53 -65.40 6.83
C PRO A 346 52.41 -65.58 8.35
N ARG A 347 51.17 -65.46 8.87
CA ARG A 347 50.80 -65.88 10.23
C ARG A 347 50.90 -67.40 10.34
N ARG A 348 51.70 -67.91 11.29
CA ARG A 348 51.56 -69.29 11.79
C ARG A 348 50.50 -69.34 12.89
N LEU A 349 49.79 -70.47 12.90
CA LEU A 349 48.77 -70.90 13.87
C LEU A 349 49.30 -70.95 15.31
#